data_AF-A0A8S2VH15-F1
#
_entry.id   AF-A0A8S2VH15-F1
#
_cell.length_a   1.000
_cell.length_b   1.000
_cell.length_c   1.000
_cell.angle_alpha   90.00
_cell.angle_beta   90.00
_cell.angle_gamma   90.00
#
_symmetry.space_group_name_H-M   'P 1'
#
loop_
_entity.id
_entity.type
_entity.pdbx_description
1 polymer ?
#
loop_
_entity_poly.entity_id
_entity_poly.type
_entity_poly.pdbx_seq_one_letter_code
_entity_poly.pdbx_strand_id
1 'polypeptide(L)'
;MVELIMKFRAHRHDQSDQSHNNIFDVTYDILIKSPIETVRRIYGHFDLRWSNEFEAAMEAWIRENPQGKQGRHTYSLSEFGL
;
A
#
# COMPACT_ATOMS: atom_id res chain seq x y z
N MET A 1 22.04 -2.65 -1.54
CA MET A 1 20.82 -1.92 -1.93
C MET A 1 19.64 -2.18 -0.97
N VAL A 2 19.35 -3.43 -0.58
CA VAL A 2 18.36 -3.75 0.48
C VAL A 2 18.68 -3.12 1.84
N GLU A 3 19.96 -2.93 2.17
CA GLU A 3 20.39 -2.18 3.37
C GLU A 3 19.90 -0.73 3.40
N LEU A 4 19.71 -0.08 2.24
CA LEU A 4 19.27 1.32 2.18
C LEU A 4 17.78 1.45 2.50
N ILE A 5 16.98 0.48 2.07
CA ILE A 5 15.55 0.35 2.44
C ILE A 5 15.42 0.05 3.94
N MET A 6 16.32 -0.77 4.50
CA MET A 6 16.38 -1.03 5.95
C MET A 6 16.87 0.18 6.75
N LYS A 7 17.79 0.99 6.21
CA LYS A 7 18.28 2.24 6.85
C LYS A 7 17.21 3.35 6.89
N PHE A 8 16.32 3.39 5.90
CA PHE A 8 15.14 4.27 5.93
C PHE A 8 14.15 3.87 7.04
N ARG A 9 14.03 2.57 7.33
CA ARG A 9 13.25 2.05 8.47
C ARG A 9 13.88 2.39 9.83
N ALA A 10 15.20 2.45 9.92
CA ALA A 10 15.92 2.69 11.18
C ALA A 10 15.90 4.16 11.65
N HIS A 11 15.77 5.15 10.75
CA HIS A 11 15.76 6.58 11.12
C HIS A 11 14.40 7.09 11.65
N ARG A 12 13.35 6.27 11.67
CA ARG A 12 12.04 6.66 12.21
C ARG A 12 11.99 6.66 13.75
N HIS A 13 13.05 6.17 14.40
CA HIS A 13 13.07 5.95 15.84
C HIS A 13 13.42 7.20 16.67
N ASP A 14 13.77 8.33 16.02
CA ASP A 14 14.27 9.56 16.68
C ASP A 14 13.31 10.77 16.59
N GLN A 15 12.05 10.53 16.17
CA GLN A 15 10.94 11.46 16.38
C GLN A 15 9.80 10.75 17.13
N SER A 16 10.13 10.16 18.29
CA SER A 16 9.18 9.91 19.37
C SER A 16 8.74 11.28 19.92
N ASP A 17 7.47 11.69 19.91
CA ASP A 17 6.51 11.09 20.85
C ASP A 17 5.03 11.50 20.62
N GLN A 18 4.63 12.06 19.47
CA GLN A 18 3.25 12.60 19.31
C GLN A 18 2.58 12.37 17.93
N SER A 19 3.22 11.80 16.92
CA SER A 19 2.70 11.83 15.53
C SER A 19 2.65 10.47 14.78
N HIS A 20 2.88 9.34 15.45
CA HIS A 20 2.91 8.01 14.80
C HIS A 20 1.54 7.51 14.32
N ASN A 21 0.44 8.18 14.69
CA ASN A 21 -0.91 7.76 14.28
C ASN A 21 -1.40 8.36 12.94
N ASN A 22 -0.56 9.16 12.27
CA ASN A 22 -0.93 9.82 11.02
C ASN A 22 -0.41 9.09 9.76
N ILE A 23 0.33 8.00 9.92
CA ILE A 23 0.96 7.29 8.80
C ILE A 23 0.72 5.79 8.93
N PHE A 24 0.18 5.19 7.86
CA PHE A 24 0.02 3.75 7.73
C PHE A 24 0.85 3.22 6.56
N ASP A 25 1.85 2.39 6.83
CA ASP A 25 2.73 1.82 5.81
C ASP A 25 2.13 0.56 5.18
N VAL A 26 2.12 0.49 3.85
CA VAL A 26 1.65 -0.68 3.07
C VAL A 26 2.74 -1.14 2.12
N THR A 27 3.12 -2.41 2.22
CA THR A 27 3.99 -3.04 1.22
C THR A 27 3.18 -3.48 0.00
N TYR A 28 3.75 -3.32 -1.19
CA TYR A 28 3.12 -3.71 -2.44
C TYR A 28 2.63 -5.16 -2.47
N ASP A 29 3.42 -6.11 -1.97
CA ASP A 29 3.06 -7.53 -1.98
C ASP A 29 1.77 -7.83 -1.19
N ILE A 30 1.60 -7.18 -0.03
CA ILE A 30 0.39 -7.31 0.80
C ILE A 30 -0.81 -6.68 0.08
N LEU A 31 -0.62 -5.51 -0.53
CA LEU A 31 -1.68 -4.81 -1.27
C LEU A 31 -2.22 -5.66 -2.42
N ILE A 32 -1.33 -6.27 -3.22
CA ILE A 32 -1.75 -7.10 -4.35
C ILE A 32 -2.39 -8.41 -3.88
N LYS A 33 -1.84 -9.04 -2.83
CA LYS A 33 -2.35 -10.31 -2.32
C LYS A 33 -3.74 -10.16 -1.65
N SER A 34 -3.99 -9.03 -0.98
CA SER A 34 -5.20 -8.86 -0.17
C SER A 34 -5.62 -7.38 -0.10
N PRO A 35 -6.15 -6.83 -1.21
CA PRO A 35 -6.45 -5.39 -1.32
C PRO A 35 -7.51 -4.93 -0.32
N ILE A 36 -8.63 -5.66 -0.19
CA ILE A 36 -9.73 -5.28 0.72
C ILE A 36 -9.27 -5.29 2.17
N GLU A 37 -8.55 -6.34 2.57
CA GLU A 37 -8.01 -6.44 3.93
C GLU A 37 -6.98 -5.36 4.22
N THR A 38 -6.19 -4.96 3.22
CA THR A 38 -5.27 -3.83 3.33
C THR A 38 -6.03 -2.54 3.60
N VAL A 39 -7.11 -2.26 2.84
CA VAL A 39 -7.94 -1.06 3.05
C VAL A 39 -8.68 -1.10 4.40
N ARG A 40 -9.14 -2.27 4.84
CA ARG A 40 -9.74 -2.45 6.17
C ARG A 40 -8.78 -2.06 7.29
N ARG A 41 -7.52 -2.48 7.19
CA ARG A 41 -6.49 -2.10 8.16
C ARG A 41 -6.15 -0.62 8.13
N ILE A 42 -6.16 0.02 6.95
CA ILE A 42 -6.03 1.48 6.81
C ILE A 42 -7.16 2.19 7.55
N TYR A 43 -8.41 1.79 7.30
CA TYR A 43 -9.58 2.39 7.95
C TYR A 43 -9.56 2.21 9.46
N GLY A 44 -9.17 1.02 9.93
CA GLY A 44 -9.02 0.75 11.36
C GLY A 44 -7.90 1.55 12.02
N HIS A 45 -6.78 1.83 11.33
CA HIS A 45 -5.69 2.65 11.89
C HIS A 45 -6.09 4.12 12.06
N PHE A 46 -6.92 4.64 11.16
CA PHE A 46 -7.36 6.04 11.16
C PHE A 46 -8.76 6.24 11.79
N ASP A 47 -9.30 5.23 12.47
CA ASP A 47 -10.63 5.26 13.08
C ASP A 47 -11.75 5.70 12.11
N LEU A 48 -11.64 5.31 10.85
CA LEU A 48 -12.61 5.64 9.80
C LEU A 48 -13.74 4.61 9.79
N ARG A 49 -14.96 5.09 9.52
CA ARG A 49 -16.14 4.24 9.43
C ARG A 49 -16.04 3.26 8.26
N TRP A 50 -16.21 1.97 8.55
CA TRP A 50 -16.37 0.90 7.57
C TRP A 50 -17.86 0.56 7.42
N SER A 51 -18.36 0.47 6.19
CA SER A 51 -19.73 0.05 5.92
C SER A 51 -19.78 -1.08 4.89
N ASN A 52 -20.84 -1.87 4.92
CA ASN A 52 -21.03 -2.99 4.00
C ASN A 52 -21.19 -2.50 2.55
N GLU A 53 -21.81 -1.34 2.35
CA GLU A 53 -21.98 -0.73 1.03
C GLU A 53 -20.65 -0.31 0.43
N PHE A 54 -19.75 0.26 1.25
CA PHE A 54 -18.40 0.62 0.84
C PHE A 54 -17.59 -0.60 0.41
N GLU A 55 -17.64 -1.68 1.22
CA GLU A 55 -16.96 -2.93 0.90
C GLU A 55 -17.49 -3.56 -0.40
N ALA A 56 -18.81 -3.65 -0.57
CA ALA A 56 -19.43 -4.18 -1.78
C ALA A 56 -19.07 -3.38 -3.04
N ALA A 57 -19.01 -2.04 -2.94
CA ALA A 57 -18.57 -1.19 -4.04
C ALA A 57 -17.10 -1.43 -4.39
N MET A 58 -16.24 -1.62 -3.40
CA MET A 58 -14.82 -1.93 -3.59
C MET A 58 -14.62 -3.29 -4.25
N GLU A 59 -15.35 -4.32 -3.79
CA GLU A 59 -15.35 -5.65 -4.41
C GLU A 59 -15.76 -5.62 -5.88
N ALA A 60 -16.84 -4.89 -6.19
CA ALA A 60 -17.30 -4.71 -7.56
C ALA A 60 -16.23 -4.03 -8.43
N TRP A 61 -15.61 -2.97 -7.92
CA TRP A 61 -14.57 -2.25 -8.65
C TRP A 61 -13.33 -3.13 -8.91
N ILE A 62 -12.85 -3.88 -7.92
CA ILE A 62 -11.68 -4.77 -8.06
C ILE A 62 -11.95 -5.84 -9.13
N ARG A 63 -13.16 -6.42 -9.12
CA ARG A 63 -13.57 -7.42 -10.11
C ARG A 63 -13.62 -6.85 -11.54
N GLU A 64 -14.06 -5.60 -11.70
CA GLU A 64 -14.15 -4.92 -13.00
C GLU A 64 -12.80 -4.36 -13.48
N ASN A 65 -11.86 -4.15 -12.56
CA ASN A 65 -10.56 -3.52 -12.80
C ASN A 65 -9.40 -4.38 -12.29
N PRO A 66 -9.24 -5.62 -12.79
CA PRO A 66 -8.12 -6.46 -12.41
C PRO A 66 -6.79 -5.80 -12.80
N GLN A 67 -5.77 -6.02 -11.96
CA GLN A 67 -4.44 -5.52 -12.24
C GLN A 67 -3.92 -6.07 -13.59
N GLY A 68 -3.34 -5.19 -14.41
CA GLY A 68 -2.82 -5.58 -15.73
C GLY A 68 -3.88 -5.63 -16.83
N LYS A 69 -5.10 -5.12 -16.59
CA LYS A 69 -6.18 -4.98 -17.61
C LYS A 69 -5.73 -4.28 -18.90
N GLN A 70 -4.73 -3.41 -18.83
CA GLN A 70 -4.19 -2.66 -19.99
C GLN A 70 -2.84 -3.23 -20.49
N GLY A 71 -2.46 -4.43 -20.06
CA GLY A 71 -1.17 -5.05 -20.36
C GLY A 71 -0.10 -4.71 -19.32
N ARG A 72 1.05 -5.40 -19.42
CA ARG A 72 2.21 -5.18 -18.53
C ARG A 72 3.23 -4.29 -19.23
N HIS A 73 3.49 -3.12 -18.66
CA HIS A 73 4.64 -2.32 -19.06
C HIS A 73 5.92 -3.01 -18.60
N THR A 74 6.87 -3.17 -19.52
CA THR A 74 8.20 -3.70 -19.23
C THR A 74 9.16 -2.53 -19.31
N TYR A 75 9.90 -2.28 -18.24
CA TYR A 75 10.96 -1.28 -18.17
C TYR A 75 12.27 -2.00 -17.86
N SER A 76 13.37 -1.53 -18.43
CA SER A 76 14.72 -2.00 -18.14
C SER A 76 15.56 -0.85 -17.61
N LEU A 77 16.45 -1.12 -16.66
CA LEU A 77 17.35 -0.11 -16.13
C LEU A 77 18.28 0.46 -17.22
N SER A 78 18.62 -0.36 -18.22
CA SER A 78 19.39 0.04 -19.39
C SER A 78 18.74 1.17 -20.21
N GLU A 79 17.41 1.29 -20.24
CA GLU A 79 16.72 2.42 -20.90
C GLU A 79 17.07 3.77 -20.26
N PHE A 80 17.55 3.75 -19.02
CA PHE A 80 17.90 4.93 -18.23
C PHE A 80 19.40 5.00 -17.90
N GLY A 81 20.21 4.11 -18.47
CA GLY A 81 21.66 4.04 -18.18
C GLY A 81 22.01 3.63 -16.75
N LEU A 82 21.11 2.90 -16.08
CA LEU A 82 21.28 2.37 -14.72
C LEU A 82 21.58 0.87 -14.71
#